data_AF-A0A961V173-F1
#
_entry.id   AF-A0A961V173-F1
#
_cell.length_a   1.000
_cell.length_b   1.000
_cell.length_c   1.000
_cell.angle_alpha   90.00
_cell.angle_beta   90.00
_cell.angle_gamma   90.00
#
_symmetry.space_group_name_H-M   'P 1'
#
loop_
_entity.id
_entity.type
_entity.pdbx_description
1 polymer ?
#
loop_
_entity_poly.entity_id
_entity_poly.type
_entity_poly.pdbx_seq_one_letter_code
_entity_poly.pdbx_strand_id
1 'polypeptide(L)'
;PLGDLDLGLGFENNTSYPAPGEIILFPGGVSETEFLIAYGPVCFASKAGQLSGNHFLTIVKGKENLQALGKMTLWQGAQDILFELA
;
A
#
# COMPACT_ATOMS: atom_id res chain seq x y z
N PRO A 1 -5.92 8.24 -5.19
CA PRO A 1 -4.63 7.53 -5.39
C PRO A 1 -3.90 8.16 -6.57
N LEU A 2 -2.66 7.77 -6.90
CA LEU A 2 -1.77 8.56 -7.78
C LEU A 2 -2.27 8.67 -9.23
N GLY A 3 -3.40 8.04 -9.55
CA GLY A 3 -4.08 8.16 -10.84
C GLY A 3 -3.25 7.52 -11.94
N ASP A 4 -3.08 8.27 -13.03
CA ASP A 4 -2.32 7.85 -14.21
C ASP A 4 -0.81 8.16 -14.10
N LEU A 5 -0.29 8.38 -12.88
CA LEU A 5 1.13 8.63 -12.67
C LEU A 5 1.95 7.42 -13.13
N ASP A 6 2.74 7.63 -14.19
CA ASP A 6 3.72 6.67 -14.69
C ASP A 6 5.08 6.90 -13.99
N LEU A 7 5.50 5.92 -13.20
CA LEU A 7 6.79 5.93 -12.51
C LEU A 7 7.91 5.32 -13.36
N GLY A 8 7.60 4.77 -14.54
CA GLY A 8 8.55 4.04 -15.38
C GLY A 8 9.03 2.73 -14.75
N LEU A 9 8.27 2.19 -13.80
CA LEU A 9 8.63 0.99 -13.03
C LEU A 9 7.83 -0.23 -13.51
N GLY A 10 8.52 -1.34 -13.71
CA GLY A 10 7.90 -2.66 -13.89
C GLY A 10 7.66 -3.36 -12.55
N PHE A 11 7.15 -4.60 -12.61
CA PHE A 11 7.07 -5.45 -11.42
C PHE A 11 8.43 -6.02 -11.03
N GLU A 12 8.75 -5.98 -9.74
CA GLU A 12 9.97 -6.51 -9.14
C GLU A 12 9.63 -7.10 -7.76
N ASN A 13 9.86 -8.41 -7.59
CA ASN A 13 9.56 -9.15 -6.35
C ASN A 13 8.16 -8.83 -5.78
N ASN A 14 7.15 -8.79 -6.67
CA ASN A 14 5.82 -8.34 -6.33
C ASN A 14 5.06 -9.37 -5.49
N THR A 15 4.16 -8.88 -4.64
CA THR A 15 3.28 -9.71 -3.82
C THR A 15 1.86 -9.15 -3.79
N SER A 16 0.89 -10.05 -3.70
CA SER A 16 -0.49 -9.70 -3.36
C SER A 16 -0.74 -9.76 -1.85
N TYR A 17 0.19 -10.34 -1.08
CA TYR A 17 0.05 -10.62 0.35
C TYR A 17 1.18 -9.98 1.17
N PRO A 18 1.30 -8.64 1.18
CA PRO A 18 2.29 -7.98 2.03
C PRO A 18 2.04 -8.28 3.51
N ALA A 19 3.12 -8.42 4.27
CA ALA A 19 3.06 -8.61 5.72
C ALA A 19 2.68 -7.30 6.43
N PRO A 20 2.13 -7.35 7.66
CA PRO A 20 1.82 -6.15 8.42
C PRO A 20 3.02 -5.21 8.60
N GLY A 21 2.86 -3.96 8.17
CA GLY A 21 3.88 -2.90 8.15
C GLY A 21 4.68 -2.81 6.85
N GLU A 22 4.49 -3.72 5.91
CA GLU A 22 5.05 -3.59 4.57
C GLU A 22 4.20 -2.63 3.73
N ILE A 23 4.89 -1.90 2.85
CA ILE A 23 4.28 -0.99 1.90
C ILE A 23 4.67 -1.46 0.50
N ILE A 24 3.66 -1.64 -0.35
CA ILE A 24 3.83 -2.02 -1.74
C ILE A 24 3.42 -0.88 -2.67
N LEU A 25 4.09 -0.77 -3.81
CA LEU A 25 3.74 0.10 -4.92
C LEU A 25 3.14 -0.73 -6.06
N PHE A 26 1.92 -0.41 -6.46
CA PHE A 26 1.36 -0.88 -7.72
C PHE A 26 1.66 0.14 -8.82
N PRO A 27 2.42 -0.22 -9.87
CA PRO A 27 2.86 0.71 -10.91
C PRO A 27 1.74 1.12 -11.89
N GLY A 28 0.50 0.65 -11.68
CA GLY A 28 -0.65 0.97 -12.53
C GLY A 28 -0.90 -0.06 -13.63
N GLY A 29 -1.64 0.34 -14.66
CA GLY A 29 -2.01 -0.48 -15.82
C GLY A 29 -3.45 -1.00 -15.73
N VAL A 30 -3.68 -2.07 -14.97
CA VAL A 30 -5.02 -2.66 -14.80
C VAL A 30 -5.91 -1.81 -13.86
N SER A 31 -5.29 -1.09 -12.94
CA SER A 31 -5.90 -0.14 -11.99
C SER A 31 -5.03 1.12 -11.92
N GLU A 32 -5.45 2.13 -11.18
CA GLU A 32 -4.66 3.33 -10.94
C GLU A 32 -3.38 3.03 -10.15
N THR A 33 -2.33 3.83 -10.36
CA THR A 33 -1.07 3.73 -9.60
C THR A 33 -1.34 4.05 -8.13
N GLU A 34 -0.91 3.18 -7.21
CA GLU A 34 -1.18 3.36 -5.79
C GLU A 34 -0.14 2.74 -4.86
N PHE A 35 -0.01 3.34 -3.68
CA PHE A 35 0.64 2.71 -2.54
C PHE A 35 -0.39 1.97 -1.70
N LEU A 36 -0.05 0.76 -1.27
CA LEU A 36 -0.82 0.03 -0.27
C LEU A 36 0.04 -0.17 0.98
N ILE A 37 -0.47 0.31 2.11
CA ILE A 37 0.11 0.09 3.44
C ILE A 37 -0.65 -1.06 4.10
N ALA A 38 0.04 -2.17 4.35
CA ALA A 38 -0.54 -3.32 5.03
C ALA A 38 -0.61 -3.06 6.55
N TYR A 39 -1.71 -2.49 7.05
CA TYR A 39 -1.90 -2.31 8.50
C TYR A 39 -2.23 -3.63 9.24
N GLY A 40 -2.44 -4.71 8.50
CA GLY A 40 -2.73 -6.07 8.97
C GLY A 40 -2.63 -7.07 7.81
N PRO A 41 -2.93 -8.36 8.04
CA PRO A 41 -2.98 -9.37 6.98
C PRO A 41 -4.00 -8.97 5.90
N VAL A 42 -3.57 -8.96 4.64
CA VAL A 42 -4.38 -8.47 3.52
C VAL A 42 -4.05 -9.21 2.23
N CYS A 43 -5.02 -9.25 1.31
CA CYS A 43 -4.81 -9.60 -0.09
C CYS A 43 -5.13 -8.37 -0.95
N PHE A 44 -4.17 -7.90 -1.75
CA PHE A 44 -4.37 -6.78 -2.64
C PHE A 44 -5.17 -7.19 -3.88
N ALA A 45 -6.32 -6.55 -4.10
CA ALA A 45 -7.23 -6.86 -5.19
C ALA A 45 -8.08 -5.65 -5.57
N SER A 46 -8.67 -5.69 -6.76
CA SER A 46 -9.63 -4.72 -7.27
C SER A 46 -10.81 -5.41 -7.95
N LYS A 47 -11.69 -4.64 -8.60
CA LYS A 47 -12.75 -5.18 -9.46
C LYS A 47 -12.21 -6.01 -10.64
N ALA A 48 -10.97 -5.77 -11.06
CA ALA A 48 -10.32 -6.54 -12.12
C ALA A 48 -9.74 -7.88 -11.64
N GLY A 49 -9.86 -8.20 -10.34
CA GLY A 49 -9.31 -9.39 -9.72
C GLY A 49 -8.12 -9.09 -8.82
N GLN A 50 -7.32 -10.10 -8.55
CA GLN A 50 -6.14 -9.99 -7.70
C GLN A 50 -5.09 -9.10 -8.35
N LEU A 51 -4.56 -8.16 -7.58
CA LEU A 51 -3.46 -7.28 -7.98
C LEU A 51 -2.21 -7.63 -7.17
N SER A 52 -1.05 -7.15 -7.57
CA SER A 52 0.21 -7.34 -6.84
C SER A 52 1.05 -6.09 -6.96
N GLY A 53 1.78 -5.71 -5.93
CA GLY A 53 2.65 -4.54 -5.95
C GLY A 53 4.07 -4.91 -5.52
N ASN A 54 5.02 -4.05 -5.88
CA ASN A 54 6.42 -4.20 -5.51
C ASN A 54 6.60 -3.76 -4.06
N HIS A 55 7.18 -4.62 -3.21
CA HIS A 55 7.57 -4.22 -1.87
C HIS A 55 8.73 -3.22 -1.93
N PHE A 56 8.58 -2.05 -1.30
CA PHE A 56 9.62 -1.00 -1.36
C PHE A 56 9.91 -0.33 -0.01
N LEU A 57 9.00 -0.40 0.97
CA LEU A 57 9.23 0.10 2.33
C LEU A 57 8.73 -0.88 3.40
N THR A 58 9.38 -0.84 4.55
CA THR A 58 8.93 -1.56 5.76
C THR A 58 8.93 -0.60 6.94
N ILE A 59 7.80 -0.50 7.63
CA ILE A 59 7.68 0.25 8.88
C ILE A 59 8.42 -0.52 9.97
N VAL A 60 9.55 0.04 10.44
CA VAL A 60 10.42 -0.56 11.47
C VAL A 60 10.17 -0.03 12.88
N LYS A 61 9.49 1.11 13.02
CA LYS A 61 9.11 1.74 14.30
C LYS A 61 7.64 2.13 14.26
N GLY A 62 6.93 2.00 15.39
CA GLY A 62 5.51 2.35 15.47
C GLY A 62 4.55 1.28 14.93
N LYS A 63 5.00 0.03 14.73
CA LYS A 63 4.17 -1.07 14.21
C LYS A 63 2.95 -1.36 15.09
N GLU A 64 3.06 -1.12 16.39
CA GLU A 64 1.98 -1.23 17.38
C GLU A 64 0.79 -0.31 17.06
N ASN A 65 1.01 0.78 16.32
CA ASN A 65 -0.03 1.74 15.96
C ASN A 65 -0.81 1.34 14.70
N LEU A 66 -0.38 0.31 13.95
CA LEU A 66 -1.03 -0.09 12.68
C LEU A 66 -2.49 -0.49 12.88
N GLN A 67 -2.81 -1.23 13.94
CA GLN A 67 -4.19 -1.62 14.22
C GLN A 67 -5.08 -0.41 14.52
N ALA A 68 -4.57 0.56 15.27
CA ALA A 68 -5.28 1.80 15.57
C ALA A 68 -5.51 2.61 14.29
N LEU A 69 -4.49 2.74 13.43
CA LEU A 69 -4.58 3.39 12.12
C LEU A 69 -5.65 2.73 11.23
N GLY A 70 -5.67 1.39 11.15
CA GLY A 70 -6.66 0.66 10.36
C GLY A 70 -8.09 0.89 10.84
N LYS A 71 -8.33 0.85 12.16
CA LYS A 71 -9.64 1.16 12.75
C LYS A 71 -10.04 2.63 12.50
N MET A 72 -9.11 3.55 12.69
CA MET A 72 -9.35 4.98 12.45
C MET A 72 -9.73 5.21 10.99
N THR A 73 -8.99 4.65 10.05
CA THR A 73 -9.27 4.77 8.61
C THR A 73 -10.63 4.18 8.24
N LEU A 74 -10.98 3.02 8.81
CA LEU A 74 -12.28 2.38 8.59
C LEU A 74 -13.46 3.25 9.06
N TRP A 75 -13.36 3.83 10.25
CA TRP A 75 -14.49 4.55 10.87
C TRP A 75 -14.54 6.03 10.53
N GLN A 76 -13.39 6.64 10.24
CA GLN A 76 -13.24 8.09 10.05
C GLN A 76 -12.86 8.44 8.62
N GLY A 77 -12.65 7.45 7.74
CA GLY A 77 -12.29 7.66 6.35
C GLY A 77 -10.81 7.97 6.15
N ALA A 78 -10.49 8.67 5.06
CA ALA A 78 -9.12 8.98 4.67
C ALA A 78 -8.38 9.77 5.77
N GLN A 79 -7.11 9.43 5.96
CA GLN A 79 -6.22 10.07 6.92
C GLN A 79 -5.12 10.80 6.17
N ASP A 80 -4.69 11.95 6.70
CA ASP A 80 -3.55 12.68 6.14
C ASP A 80 -2.26 11.87 6.30
N ILE A 81 -1.43 11.87 5.26
CA ILE A 81 -0.17 11.14 5.22
C ILE A 81 0.94 12.00 4.62
N LEU A 82 2.13 11.94 5.24
CA LEU A 82 3.34 12.62 4.78
C LEU A 82 4.46 11.58 4.61
N PHE A 83 5.11 11.61 3.45
CA PHE A 83 6.37 10.90 3.21
C PHE A 83 7.48 11.93 3.04
N GLU A 84 8.49 11.86 3.89
CA GLU A 84 9.65 12.74 3.84
C GLU A 84 10.94 11.95 4.11
N LEU A 85 12.06 12.44 3.59
CA LEU A 85 13.37 11.91 3.93
C LEU A 85 13.74 12.37 5.35
N ALA A 86 14.45 11.51 6.07
CA ALA A 86 14.95 11.83 7.42
C ALA A 86 16.09 12.86 7.40
#